data_AF-A0A7C6QY79-F1
#
_entry.id   AF-A0A7C6QY79-F1
#
_cell.length_a   1.000
_cell.length_b   1.000
_cell.length_c   1.000
_cell.angle_alpha   90.00
_cell.angle_beta   90.00
_cell.angle_gamma   90.00
#
_symmetry.space_group_name_H-M   'P 1'
#
loop_
_entity.id
_entity.type
_entity.pdbx_description
1 polymer ?
#
loop_
_entity_poly.entity_id
_entity_poly.type
_entity_poly.pdbx_seq_one_letter_code
_entity_poly.pdbx_strand_id
1 'polypeptide(L)' 'MDLILTSLEVQNFRSLRNIKLEFDQEKQYLRLFIDKNDAGKSNILRAIRLVLSSERLDSCR' A
#
# COMPACT_ATOMS: atom_id res chain seq x y z
N MET A 1 14.90 12.36 9.94
CA MET A 1 13.43 12.47 10.04
C MET A 1 12.89 11.18 9.47
N ASP A 2 12.23 10.38 10.30
CA ASP A 2 11.70 9.09 9.87
C ASP A 2 10.30 9.28 9.30
N LEU A 3 10.02 8.60 8.19
CA LEU A 3 8.72 8.63 7.57
C LEU A 3 7.85 7.52 8.15
N ILE A 4 6.73 7.90 8.76
CA ILE A 4 5.76 6.99 9.37
C ILE A 4 4.48 7.00 8.53
N LEU A 5 4.15 5.85 7.95
CA LEU A 5 2.90 5.68 7.21
C LEU A 5 1.74 5.52 8.20
N THR A 6 0.80 6.47 8.20
CA THR A 6 -0.34 6.50 9.14
C THR A 6 -1.62 5.95 8.53
N SER A 7 -1.81 6.19 7.22
CA SER A 7 -2.94 5.68 6.46
C SER A 7 -2.56 5.49 4.99
N LEU A 8 -3.25 4.58 4.33
CA LEU A 8 -3.19 4.37 2.89
C LEU A 8 -4.61 4.23 2.36
N GLU A 9 -4.98 5.10 1.43
CA GLU A 9 -6.21 4.98 0.66
C GLU A 9 -5.86 4.69 -0.79
N VAL A 10 -6.48 3.66 -1.36
CA VAL A 10 -6.23 3.20 -2.71
C VAL A 10 -7.55 3.14 -3.47
N GLN A 11 -7.68 3.98 -4.49
CA GLN A 11 -8.82 3.99 -5.40
C GLN A 11 -8.38 3.55 -6.80
N ASN A 12 -9.11 2.59 -7.39
CA ASN A 12 -8.91 2.13 -8.77
C ASN A 12 -7.44 1.82 -9.16
N PHE A 13 -6.71 1.09 -8.31
CA PHE A 13 -5.29 0.77 -8.56
C PHE A 13 -5.08 -0.73 -8.78
N ARG A 14 -4.79 -1.11 -10.03
CA ARG A 14 -4.59 -2.51 -10.43
C ARG A 14 -5.79 -3.38 -10.00
N SER A 15 -5.56 -4.39 -9.15
CA SER A 15 -6.62 -5.25 -8.63
C SER A 15 -7.30 -4.72 -7.37
N LEU A 16 -6.80 -3.63 -6.77
CA LEU A 16 -7.35 -3.07 -5.53
C LEU A 16 -8.51 -2.14 -5.86
N ARG A 17 -9.71 -2.53 -5.43
CA ARG A 17 -10.94 -1.75 -5.59
C ARG A 17 -11.28 -1.10 -4.24
N ASN A 18 -10.97 0.18 -4.11
CA ASN A 18 -11.37 1.06 -2.99
C ASN A 18 -11.02 0.48 -1.62
N ILE A 19 -9.73 0.50 -1.27
CA ILE A 19 -9.23 -0.03 0.00
C ILE A 19 -8.74 1.13 0.87
N LYS A 20 -9.10 1.10 2.15
CA LYS A 20 -8.57 1.99 3.18
C LYS A 20 -7.86 1.16 4.26
N LEU A 21 -6.60 1.50 4.55
CA LEU A 21 -5.79 0.88 5.57
C LEU A 21 -5.31 1.94 6.56
N GLU A 22 -5.62 1.75 7.84
CA GLU A 22 -5.14 2.60 8.94
C GLU A 22 -4.01 1.88 9.67
N PHE A 23 -2.93 2.59 9.97
CA PHE A 23 -1.75 2.04 10.65
C PHE A 23 -1.73 2.60 12.08
N ASP A 24 -1.81 1.69 13.06
CA ASP A 24 -1.78 2.04 14.48
C ASP A 24 -0.36 2.48 14.86
N GLN A 25 -0.23 3.69 15.39
CA GLN A 25 1.05 4.27 15.80
C GLN A 25 1.49 3.78 17.18
N GLU A 26 0.56 3.25 18.00
CA GLU A 26 0.82 2.90 19.40
C GLU A 26 1.28 1.44 19.56
N LYS A 27 1.12 0.60 18.53
CA LYS A 27 1.47 -0.82 18.57
C LYS A 27 2.59 -1.16 17.59
N GLN A 28 3.62 -1.83 18.09
CA GLN A 28 4.89 -2.08 17.40
C GLN A 28 4.76 -2.62 15.94
N TYR A 29 5.13 -1.73 15.00
CA TYR A 29 5.89 -1.83 13.73
C TYR A 29 5.76 -3.00 12.73
N LEU A 30 5.03 -4.09 13.00
CA LEU A 30 4.88 -5.20 12.04
C LEU A 30 3.43 -5.40 11.61
N ARG A 31 3.15 -5.14 10.33
CA ARG A 31 1.86 -5.44 9.72
C ARG A 31 1.98 -6.55 8.69
N LEU A 32 1.16 -7.59 8.85
CA LEU A 32 1.13 -8.74 7.96
C LEU A 32 -0.08 -8.65 7.03
N PHE A 33 0.15 -8.84 5.73
CA PHE A 33 -0.90 -9.00 4.72
C PHE A 33 -0.97 -10.48 4.34
N ILE A 34 -1.98 -11.21 4.83
CA ILE A 34 -2.13 -12.65 4.63
C ILE A 34 -3.44 -12.91 3.88
N ASP A 35 -3.34 -13.58 2.74
CA ASP A 35 -4.48 -13.96 1.90
C ASP A 35 -4.03 -14.99 0.84
N LYS A 36 -4.96 -15.52 0.04
CA LYS A 36 -4.71 -16.36 -1.14
C LYS A 36 -3.83 -15.67 -2.17
N ASN A 37 -3.20 -16.45 -3.04
CA ASN A 37 -2.48 -15.91 -4.19
C ASN A 37 -3.42 -15.07 -5.07
N ASP A 38 -2.85 -14.08 -5.73
CA ASP A 38 -3.57 -13.12 -6.60
C ASP A 38 -4.59 -12.19 -5.90
N ALA A 39 -4.75 -12.27 -4.57
CA ALA A 39 -5.61 -11.37 -3.79
C ALA A 39 -5.14 -9.90 -3.73
N GLY A 40 -4.10 -9.52 -4.49
CA GLY A 40 -3.63 -8.13 -4.56
C GLY A 40 -2.66 -7.69 -3.47
N LYS A 41 -2.15 -8.60 -2.61
CA LYS A 41 -1.17 -8.27 -1.56
C LYS A 41 0.03 -7.46 -2.07
N SER A 42 0.66 -7.91 -3.15
CA SER A 42 1.79 -7.19 -3.76
C SER A 42 1.39 -5.83 -4.37
N ASN A 43 0.11 -5.64 -4.72
CA ASN A 43 -0.39 -4.35 -5.19
C ASN A 43 -0.51 -3.33 -4.05
N ILE A 44 -0.76 -3.77 -2.81
CA ILE A 44 -0.73 -2.88 -1.64
C ILE A 44 0.69 -2.33 -1.45
N LEU A 45 1.70 -3.20 -1.49
CA LEU A 45 3.10 -2.79 -1.39
C LEU A 45 3.54 -1.89 -2.56
N ARG A 46 3.04 -2.13 -3.77
CA ARG A 46 3.27 -1.25 -4.93
C ARG A 46 2.62 0.12 -4.76
N ALA A 47 1.42 0.20 -4.20
CA ALA A 47 0.76 1.47 -3.91
C ALA A 47 1.53 2.27 -2.86
N ILE A 48 1.99 1.60 -1.79
CA ILE A 48 2.87 2.23 -0.79
C ILE A 48 4.15 2.75 -1.46
N ARG A 49 4.83 1.90 -2.24
CA ARG A 49 6.05 2.30 -2.95
C ARG A 49 5.81 3.52 -3.82
N LEU A 50 4.73 3.56 -4.60
CA LEU A 50 4.40 4.67 -5.50
C LEU A 50 4.20 6.01 -4.77
N VAL A 51 3.64 5.99 -3.56
CA VAL A 51 3.46 7.23 -2.77
C VAL A 51 4.80 7.69 -2.19
N LEU A 52 5.67 6.75 -1.82
CA LEU A 52 6.96 7.04 -1.20
C LEU A 52 8.06 7.34 -2.22
N SER A 53 7.97 6.78 -3.42
CA SER A 53 8.89 7.05 -4.52
C SER A 53 8.36 8.23 -5.33
N SER A 54 9.24 9.11 -5.80
CA SER A 54 8.87 10.13 -6.79
C SER A 54 8.65 9.53 -8.20
N GLU A 55 8.43 8.21 -8.30
CA GLU A 55 8.22 7.51 -9.56
C GLU A 55 6.84 7.92 -10.12
N ARG A 56 6.83 8.47 -11.33
CA ARG A 56 5.58 8.67 -12.08
C ARG A 56 5.02 7.32 -12.51
N LEU A 57 3.69 7.23 -12.61
CA LEU A 57 2.96 6.11 -13.20
C LEU A 57 3.17 6.02 -14.73
N ASP A 58 4.42 6.05 -15.20
CA ASP A 58 4.75 6.09 -16.63
C ASP A 58 4.93 4.68 -17.23
N SER A 59 4.60 3.62 -16.49
CA SER A 59 4.76 2.24 -16.97
C SER A 59 3.68 1.28 -16.46
N CYS A 60 2.47 1.47 -16.97
CA CYS A 60 1.54 0.37 -17.18
C CYS A 60 1.45 0.15 -18.70
N ARG A 61 2.35 -0.66 -19.24
CA ARG A 61 2.13 -1.38 -20.52
C ARG A 61 1.57 -2.76 -20.19
#